data_AF-L9VX95-F1
#
_entry.id   AF-L9VX95-F1
#
_cell.length_a   1.000
_cell.length_b   1.000
_cell.length_c   1.000
_cell.angle_alpha   90.00
_cell.angle_beta   90.00
_cell.angle_gamma   90.00
#
_symmetry.space_group_name_H-M   'P 1'
#
loop_
_entity.id
_entity.type
_entity.pdbx_description
1 polymer ?
#
loop_
_entity_poly.entity_id
_entity_poly.type
_entity_poly.pdbx_seq_one_letter_code
_entity_poly.pdbx_strand_id
1 'polypeptide(L)' 'MSLGLWVMFGLVLVPLYVTLLGWFLGEPRDHRTAGIGVGILAGLLLLMILGALIPIGFQVIIPG' A
#
# COMPACT_ATOMS: atom_id res chain seq x y z
N MET A 1 -1.03 -20.02 6.14
CA MET A 1 -0.49 -19.25 4.99
C MET A 1 0.22 -20.22 4.05
N SER A 2 -0.13 -20.22 2.76
CA SER A 2 0.48 -21.11 1.76
C SER A 2 1.72 -20.48 1.14
N LEU A 3 2.67 -21.31 0.68
CA LEU A 3 3.88 -20.86 -0.01
C LEU A 3 3.53 -20.03 -1.27
N GLY A 4 2.46 -20.40 -1.97
CA GLY A 4 1.96 -19.66 -3.14
C GLY A 4 1.53 -18.23 -2.83
N LEU A 5 0.94 -17.95 -1.66
CA LEU A 5 0.54 -16.60 -1.27
C LEU A 5 1.77 -15.68 -1.11
N TRP A 6 2.82 -16.18 -0.48
CA TRP A 6 4.07 -15.44 -0.29
C TRP A 6 4.77 -15.14 -1.60
N VAL A 7 4.76 -16.10 -2.55
CA VAL A 7 5.29 -15.88 -3.91
C VAL A 7 4.50 -14.81 -4.63
N MET A 8 3.17 -14.82 -4.53
CA MET A 8 2.32 -13.79 -5.15
C MET A 8 2.57 -12.40 -4.57
N PHE A 9 2.63 -12.26 -3.24
CA PHE A 9 2.99 -10.99 -2.61
C PHE A 9 4.40 -10.54 -2.99
N GLY A 10 5.36 -11.45 -3.04
CA GLY A 10 6.72 -11.15 -3.47
C GLY A 10 6.75 -10.59 -4.90
N LEU A 11 6.12 -11.30 -5.85
CA LEU A 11 6.16 -10.97 -7.27
C LEU A 11 5.31 -9.74 -7.63
N VAL A 12 4.07 -9.67 -7.14
CA VAL A 12 3.14 -8.58 -7.49
C VAL A 12 3.63 -7.24 -6.91
N LEU A 13 4.29 -7.27 -5.75
CA LEU A 13 4.81 -6.06 -5.11
C LEU A 13 6.21 -5.66 -5.61
N VAL A 14 6.85 -6.42 -6.50
CA VAL A 14 8.18 -6.07 -7.06
C VAL A 14 8.24 -4.62 -7.55
N PRO A 15 7.29 -4.10 -8.34
CA PRO A 15 7.37 -2.71 -8.82
C PRO A 15 7.34 -1.69 -7.67
N LEU A 16 6.57 -1.96 -6.62
CA LEU A 16 6.51 -1.11 -5.43
C LEU A 16 7.86 -1.10 -4.70
N TYR A 17 8.46 -2.28 -4.50
CA TYR A 17 9.78 -2.38 -3.87
C TYR A 17 10.85 -1.66 -4.68
N VAL A 18 10.88 -1.84 -6.00
CA VAL A 18 11.84 -1.17 -6.88
C VAL A 18 11.66 0.35 -6.84
N THR A 19 10.42 0.84 -6.83
CA THR A 19 10.14 2.28 -6.77
C THR A 19 10.59 2.89 -5.44
N LEU A 20 10.28 2.23 -4.31
CA LEU A 20 10.71 2.68 -2.99
C LEU A 20 12.25 2.66 -2.89
N LEU A 21 12.88 1.58 -3.31
CA LEU A 21 14.35 1.50 -3.34
C LEU A 21 14.94 2.58 -4.24
N GLY A 22 14.37 2.84 -5.41
CA GLY A 22 14.80 3.89 -6.33
C GLY A 22 14.70 5.29 -5.72
N TRP A 23 13.60 5.61 -5.04
CA TRP A 23 13.42 6.91 -4.40
C TRP A 23 14.37 7.16 -3.23
N PHE A 24 14.70 6.12 -2.45
CA PHE A 24 15.55 6.28 -1.27
C PHE A 24 17.04 6.01 -1.50
N LEU A 25 17.38 5.17 -2.49
CA LEU A 25 18.77 4.74 -2.76
C LEU A 25 19.33 5.24 -4.10
N GLY A 26 18.47 5.63 -5.06
CA GLY A 26 18.88 6.04 -6.40
C GLY A 26 19.41 7.48 -6.46
N GLU A 27 20.51 7.70 -7.18
CA GLU A 27 21.15 9.00 -7.34
C GLU A 27 20.80 9.60 -8.72
N PRO A 28 20.52 10.92 -8.83
CA PRO A 28 20.45 11.92 -7.76
C PRO A 28 19.19 11.78 -6.88
N ARG A 29 19.37 11.80 -5.55
CA ARG A 29 18.25 11.67 -4.60
C ARG A 29 17.46 12.96 -4.45
N ASP A 30 16.17 12.91 -4.76
CA ASP A 30 15.21 13.95 -4.42
C ASP A 30 14.19 13.43 -3.39
N HIS A 31 14.46 13.76 -2.11
CA HIS A 31 13.58 13.39 -1.00
C HIS A 31 12.19 14.02 -1.10
N ARG A 32 12.03 15.13 -1.82
CA ARG A 32 10.71 15.75 -2.01
C ARG A 32 9.83 14.87 -2.88
N THR A 33 10.37 14.37 -4.00
CA THR A 33 9.65 13.43 -4.88
C THR A 33 9.33 12.13 -4.15
N ALA A 34 10.29 11.58 -3.40
CA ALA A 34 10.08 10.40 -2.57
C ALA A 34 8.96 10.60 -1.53
N GLY A 35 8.96 11.73 -0.81
CA GLY A 35 7.95 12.05 0.19
C GLY A 35 6.55 12.21 -0.40
N ILE A 36 6.42 12.85 -1.56
CA ILE A 36 5.14 12.97 -2.28
C ILE A 36 4.63 11.59 -2.69
N GLY A 37 5.49 10.76 -3.30
CA GLY A 37 5.13 9.42 -3.74
C GLY A 37 4.68 8.52 -2.59
N VAL A 38 5.44 8.49 -1.49
CA VAL A 38 5.09 7.74 -0.28
C VAL A 38 3.80 8.26 0.35
N GLY A 39 3.61 9.59 0.39
CA GLY A 39 2.39 10.20 0.91
C GLY A 39 1.14 9.79 0.12
N ILE A 40 1.23 9.75 -1.21
CA ILE A 40 0.13 9.28 -2.08
C ILE A 40 -0.18 7.80 -1.79
N LEU A 41 0.84 6.94 -1.74
CA LEU A 41 0.67 5.52 -1.46
C LEU A 41 0.02 5.27 -0.09
N ALA A 42 0.49 5.95 0.95
CA ALA A 42 -0.08 5.87 2.29
C ALA A 42 -1.52 6.39 2.34
N GLY A 43 -1.80 7.50 1.66
CA GLY A 43 -3.15 8.07 1.56
C GLY A 43 -4.13 7.14 0.85
N LEU A 44 -3.72 6.52 -0.26
CA LEU A 44 -4.52 5.52 -0.96
C LEU A 44 -4.80 4.29 -0.09
N LEU A 45 -3.78 3.79 0.62
CA LEU A 45 -3.93 2.65 1.51
C LEU A 45 -4.88 2.97 2.67
N LEU A 46 -4.78 4.18 3.24
CA LEU A 46 -5.70 4.67 4.27
C LEU A 46 -7.14 4.76 3.73
N LEU A 47 -7.34 5.29 2.51
CA LEU A 47 -8.65 5.36 1.87
C LEU A 47 -9.24 3.96 1.64
N MET A 48 -8.43 2.98 1.23
CA MET A 48 -8.89 1.59 1.06
C MET A 48 -9.34 0.98 2.39
N ILE A 49 -8.58 1.20 3.48
CA ILE A 49 -8.96 0.71 4.82
C ILE A 49 -10.24 1.36 5.30
N LEU A 50 -10.34 2.70 5.24
CA LEU A 50 -11.53 3.42 5.67
C LEU A 50 -12.76 3.01 4.84
N GLY A 51 -12.58 2.86 3.52
CA GLY A 51 -13.61 2.37 2.61
C GLY A 51 -14.08 0.95 2.94
N ALA A 52 -13.20 0.07 3.41
CA ALA A 52 -13.56 -1.27 3.86
C ALA A 52 -14.20 -1.28 5.26
N LEU A 53 -13.81 -0.37 6.15
CA LEU A 53 -14.34 -0.29 7.52
C LEU A 53 -15.77 0.23 7.59
N ILE A 54 -16.17 1.16 6.71
CA ILE A 54 -17.54 1.69 6.66
C ILE A 54 -18.60 0.58 6.47
N PRO A 55 -18.51 -0.31 5.46
CA PRO A 55 -19.48 -1.39 5.30
C PRO A 55 -19.37 -2.43 6.42
N ILE A 56 -18.17 -2.73 6.92
CA ILE A 56 -18.00 -3.64 8.07
C ILE A 56 -18.70 -3.08 9.31
N GLY A 57 -18.52 -1.79 9.61
CA GLY A 57 -19.20 -1.13 10.71
C GLY A 57 -20.72 -1.06 10.53
N PHE A 58 -21.18 -0.84 9.29
CA PHE A 58 -22.60 -0.87 8.95
C PHE A 58 -23.24 -2.25 9.19
N GLN A 59 -22.56 -3.33 8.80
CA GLN A 59 -23.01 -4.71 9.04
C GLN A 59 -23.04 -5.08 10.53
N VAL A 60 -22.19 -4.48 11.35
CA VAL A 60 -22.19 -4.69 12.81
C VAL A 60 -23.36 -3.96 13.49
N ILE A 61 -23.73 -2.78 12.99
CA ILE A 61 -24.80 -1.94 13.57
C ILE A 61 -26.19 -2.39 13.12
N ILE A 62 -26.33 -2.78 11.85
CA ILE A 62 -27.56 -3.35 11.30
C ILE A 62 -27.24 -4.78 10.90
N PRO A 63 -27.33 -5.74 11.83
CA PRO A 63 -27.22 -7.14 11.48
C PRO A 63 -28.46 -7.51 10.67
N GLY A 64 -28.23 -7.95 9.43
CA GLY A 64 -29.21 -8.71 8.64
C GLY A 64 -29.19 -10.17 9.02
#